data_AF-A0A1A8HG83-F1
#
_entry.id   AF-A0A1A8HG83-F1
#
_cell.length_a   1.000
_cell.length_b   1.000
_cell.length_c   1.000
_cell.angle_alpha   90.00
_cell.angle_beta   90.00
_cell.angle_gamma   90.00
#
_symmetry.space_group_name_H-M   'P 1'
#
loop_
_entity.id
_entity.type
_entity.pdbx_description
1 polymer ?
#
loop_
_entity_poly.entity_id
_entity_poly.type
_entity_poly.pdbx_seq_one_letter_code
_entity_poly.pdbx_strand_id
1 'polypeptide(L)'
;RIARGEVTDLAKLNVSDFDAAIIPGGFGVAKNLSDWAVKNKDCTIQPQLEKIIKMFHQAGKPLGMCCISPILAAKILPGCELTVGQDKECKMWPYAQTADAVKAMGCKHVNKDVEEAHVDVKNKLVTTCAFMCNAPIHKVFDGVGVMVQETLKLA
;
A
#
# COMPACT_ATOMS: atom_id res chain seq x y z
N ARG A 1 10.05 12.08 -1.44
CA ARG A 1 9.91 13.38 -0.74
C ARG A 1 10.57 13.23 0.62
N ILE A 2 11.42 14.16 1.01
CA ILE A 2 11.83 14.29 2.42
C ILE A 2 10.65 14.96 3.12
N ALA A 3 10.12 14.35 4.18
CA ALA A 3 9.10 15.01 5.00
C ALA A 3 9.72 16.27 5.64
N ARG A 4 9.03 17.40 5.54
CA ARG A 4 9.46 18.67 6.15
C ARG A 4 8.77 18.77 7.50
N GLY A 5 9.51 18.75 8.61
CA GLY A 5 8.98 18.89 9.97
C GLY A 5 9.32 17.72 10.89
N GLU A 6 8.38 17.37 11.75
CA GLU A 6 8.45 16.32 12.78
C GLU A 6 8.57 14.93 12.14
N VAL A 7 9.81 14.48 11.93
CA VAL A 7 10.11 13.15 11.39
C VAL A 7 10.99 12.43 12.40
N THR A 8 10.46 11.32 12.91
CA THR A 8 11.18 10.45 13.83
C THR A 8 11.79 9.29 13.05
N ASP A 9 12.98 8.86 13.47
CA ASP A 9 13.58 7.62 12.98
C ASP A 9 12.61 6.46 13.20
N LEU A 10 12.37 5.67 12.15
CA LEU A 10 11.54 4.47 12.18
C LEU A 10 12.00 3.48 13.27
N ALA A 11 13.27 3.57 13.71
CA ALA A 11 13.86 2.71 14.75
C ALA A 11 13.30 3.00 16.14
N LYS A 12 12.74 4.19 16.32
CA LYS A 12 12.13 4.63 17.57
C LYS A 12 10.62 4.36 17.61
N LEU A 13 10.04 3.84 16.53
CA LEU A 13 8.62 3.55 16.46
C LEU A 13 8.28 2.40 17.43
N ASN A 14 7.34 2.67 18.34
CA ASN A 14 6.71 1.67 19.18
C ASN A 14 5.24 1.51 18.75
N VAL A 15 4.88 0.31 18.30
CA VAL A 15 3.54 0.02 17.74
C VAL A 15 2.42 0.22 18.77
N SER A 16 2.68 0.13 20.08
CA SER A 16 1.66 0.40 21.10
C SER A 16 1.13 1.83 21.05
N ASP A 17 1.93 2.78 20.57
CA ASP A 17 1.67 4.21 20.68
C ASP A 17 0.82 4.76 19.51
N PHE A 18 0.41 3.90 18.58
CA PHE A 18 -0.33 4.27 17.37
C PHE A 18 -1.53 3.35 17.16
N ASP A 19 -2.65 3.88 16.68
CA ASP A 19 -3.83 3.06 16.38
C ASP A 19 -3.81 2.43 14.99
N ALA A 20 -3.10 3.05 14.04
CA ALA A 20 -3.03 2.62 12.64
C ALA A 20 -1.68 3.02 12.02
N ALA A 21 -1.36 2.43 10.86
CA ALA A 21 -0.23 2.88 10.04
C ALA A 21 -0.64 3.11 8.58
N ILE A 22 -0.19 4.22 8.00
CA ILE A 22 -0.37 4.55 6.59
C ILE A 22 0.98 4.61 5.90
N ILE A 23 1.12 3.90 4.78
CA ILE A 23 2.31 3.88 3.93
C ILE A 23 1.96 4.50 2.58
N PRO A 24 2.27 5.79 2.35
CA PRO A 24 2.11 6.40 1.05
C PRO A 24 2.96 5.72 -0.02
N GLY A 25 2.58 5.87 -1.28
CA GLY A 25 3.31 5.30 -2.41
C GLY A 25 4.51 6.14 -2.89
N GLY A 26 4.77 6.03 -4.18
CA GLY A 26 5.92 6.65 -4.87
C GLY A 26 7.13 5.73 -4.98
N PHE A 27 8.03 6.04 -5.91
CA PHE A 27 9.17 5.17 -6.24
C PHE A 27 10.14 4.89 -5.10
N GLY A 28 10.14 5.71 -4.03
CA GLY A 28 10.92 5.42 -2.83
C GLY A 28 10.51 4.10 -2.17
N VAL A 29 9.23 3.73 -2.25
CA VAL A 29 8.78 2.41 -1.78
C VAL A 29 9.43 1.30 -2.57
N ALA A 30 9.44 1.41 -3.91
CA ALA A 30 9.97 0.40 -4.81
C ALA A 30 11.50 0.33 -4.90
N LYS A 31 12.23 1.34 -4.39
CA LYS A 31 13.69 1.46 -4.54
C LYS A 31 14.45 1.51 -3.21
N ASN A 32 13.85 2.08 -2.16
CA ASN A 32 14.52 2.33 -0.88
C ASN A 32 13.93 1.47 0.23
N LEU A 33 12.60 1.29 0.23
CA LEU A 33 11.88 0.48 1.21
C LEU A 33 11.72 -0.99 0.76
N SER A 34 11.97 -1.25 -0.51
CA SER A 34 12.15 -2.57 -1.11
C SER A 34 13.02 -2.45 -2.35
N ASP A 35 13.39 -3.57 -2.95
CA ASP A 35 14.05 -3.63 -4.26
C ASP A 35 13.09 -4.05 -5.40
N TRP A 36 11.79 -3.76 -5.23
CA TRP A 36 10.72 -4.04 -6.22
C TRP A 36 11.04 -3.52 -7.62
N ALA A 37 11.63 -2.33 -7.73
CA ALA A 37 11.93 -1.72 -9.02
C ALA A 37 12.89 -2.57 -9.89
N VAL A 38 13.65 -3.48 -9.28
CA VAL A 38 14.60 -4.36 -9.98
C VAL A 38 14.17 -5.82 -9.92
N LYS A 39 13.62 -6.28 -8.78
CA LYS A 39 13.28 -7.70 -8.55
C LYS A 39 11.79 -8.04 -8.66
N ASN A 40 10.92 -7.04 -8.79
CA ASN A 40 9.47 -7.24 -8.91
C ASN A 40 8.92 -8.16 -7.80
N LYS A 41 8.10 -9.17 -8.10
CA LYS A 41 7.55 -10.15 -7.13
C LYS A 41 8.61 -10.84 -6.24
N ASP A 42 9.84 -10.95 -6.72
CA ASP A 42 10.96 -11.58 -5.99
C ASP A 42 11.71 -10.57 -5.10
N CYS A 43 11.15 -9.38 -4.91
CA CYS A 43 11.72 -8.36 -4.06
C CYS A 43 11.84 -8.78 -2.59
N THR A 44 12.74 -8.12 -1.90
CA THR A 44 12.85 -8.09 -0.45
C THR A 44 12.50 -6.70 0.06
N ILE A 45 11.87 -6.64 1.22
CA ILE A 45 11.50 -5.41 1.88
C ILE A 45 12.62 -5.03 2.85
N GLN A 46 12.79 -3.73 3.08
CA GLN A 46 13.71 -3.25 4.10
C GLN A 46 13.32 -3.90 5.45
N PRO A 47 14.24 -4.59 6.16
CA PRO A 47 13.88 -5.50 7.25
C PRO A 47 13.11 -4.87 8.42
N GLN A 48 13.41 -3.61 8.72
CA GLN A 48 12.77 -2.86 9.78
C GLN A 48 11.33 -2.47 9.41
N LEU A 49 11.11 -2.04 8.17
CA LEU A 49 9.75 -1.78 7.68
C LEU A 49 8.92 -3.05 7.66
N GLU A 50 9.49 -4.17 7.19
CA GLU A 50 8.82 -5.46 7.21
C GLU A 50 8.41 -5.86 8.64
N LYS A 51 9.32 -5.73 9.60
CA LYS A 51 9.04 -5.98 11.02
C LYS A 51 7.89 -5.12 11.53
N ILE A 52 7.86 -3.84 11.20
CA ILE A 52 6.83 -2.91 11.67
C ILE A 52 5.46 -3.26 11.07
N ILE A 53 5.38 -3.53 9.76
CA ILE A 53 4.13 -3.97 9.12
C ILE A 53 3.59 -5.23 9.79
N LYS A 54 4.46 -6.23 10.04
CA LYS A 54 4.10 -7.45 10.75
C LYS A 54 3.60 -7.17 12.17
N MET A 55 4.24 -6.25 12.91
CA MET A 55 3.81 -5.90 14.26
C MET A 55 2.45 -5.19 14.28
N PHE A 56 2.16 -4.27 13.36
CA PHE A 56 0.83 -3.65 13.25
C PHE A 56 -0.24 -4.71 12.93
N HIS A 57 0.02 -5.60 11.96
CA HIS A 57 -0.89 -6.68 11.61
C HIS A 57 -1.14 -7.64 12.77
N GLN A 58 -0.08 -8.08 13.47
CA GLN A 58 -0.18 -8.96 14.65
C GLN A 58 -0.94 -8.30 15.81
N ALA A 59 -0.81 -6.98 15.98
CA ALA A 59 -1.56 -6.22 16.96
C ALA A 59 -3.03 -5.97 16.56
N GLY A 60 -3.46 -6.43 15.39
CA GLY A 60 -4.81 -6.20 14.88
C GLY A 60 -5.09 -4.73 14.56
N LYS A 61 -4.03 -3.96 14.24
CA LYS A 61 -4.12 -2.53 13.91
C LYS A 61 -4.15 -2.33 12.40
N PRO A 62 -5.03 -1.46 11.87
CA PRO A 62 -5.22 -1.33 10.44
C PRO A 62 -4.02 -0.71 9.72
N LEU A 63 -3.87 -1.12 8.46
CA LEU A 63 -2.85 -0.67 7.52
C LEU A 63 -3.51 0.02 6.32
N GLY A 64 -3.14 1.27 6.05
CA GLY A 64 -3.52 1.99 4.83
C GLY A 64 -2.34 2.08 3.85
N MET A 65 -2.52 1.70 2.59
CA MET A 65 -1.45 1.76 1.58
C MET A 65 -1.95 2.30 0.24
N CYS A 66 -1.20 3.18 -0.41
CA CYS A 66 -1.63 3.74 -1.71
C CYS A 66 -0.55 3.70 -2.79
N CYS A 67 -1.00 3.73 -4.05
CA CYS A 67 -0.14 3.65 -5.22
C CYS A 67 0.64 2.34 -5.25
N ILE A 68 1.97 2.35 -5.20
CA ILE A 68 2.79 1.14 -5.31
C ILE A 68 2.99 0.43 -3.97
N SER A 69 2.74 1.10 -2.83
CA SER A 69 2.98 0.48 -1.51
C SER A 69 2.17 -0.78 -1.17
N PRO A 70 0.97 -1.05 -1.73
CA PRO A 70 0.27 -2.33 -1.53
C PRO A 70 1.09 -3.58 -1.87
N ILE A 71 2.12 -3.49 -2.72
CA ILE A 71 3.03 -4.63 -2.99
C ILE A 71 3.75 -5.11 -1.72
N LEU A 72 3.95 -4.23 -0.73
CA LEU A 72 4.54 -4.60 0.55
C LEU A 72 3.61 -5.54 1.33
N ALA A 73 2.31 -5.22 1.37
CA ALA A 73 1.31 -6.07 1.98
C ALA A 73 1.21 -7.42 1.26
N ALA A 74 1.21 -7.45 -0.08
CA ALA A 74 1.18 -8.71 -0.83
C ALA A 74 2.35 -9.63 -0.51
N LYS A 75 3.53 -9.06 -0.22
CA LYS A 75 4.72 -9.84 0.13
C LYS A 75 4.69 -10.37 1.57
N ILE A 76 4.04 -9.64 2.48
CA ILE A 76 4.10 -9.88 3.93
C ILE A 76 2.89 -10.65 4.44
N LEU A 77 1.71 -10.40 3.87
CA LEU A 77 0.40 -10.87 4.34
C LEU A 77 -0.14 -11.92 3.37
N PRO A 78 -0.01 -13.22 3.67
CA PRO A 78 -0.41 -14.29 2.75
C PRO A 78 -1.90 -14.21 2.42
N GLY A 79 -2.22 -14.19 1.13
CA GLY A 79 -3.59 -14.23 0.64
C GLY A 79 -4.41 -12.98 0.95
N CYS A 80 -3.77 -11.84 1.23
CA CYS A 80 -4.51 -10.59 1.39
C CYS A 80 -5.21 -10.16 0.09
N GLU A 81 -6.28 -9.39 0.24
CA GLU A 81 -6.93 -8.70 -0.86
C GLU A 81 -6.48 -7.25 -0.93
N LEU A 82 -6.17 -6.76 -2.12
CA LEU A 82 -5.73 -5.37 -2.31
C LEU A 82 -6.04 -4.86 -3.72
N THR A 83 -5.93 -3.55 -3.91
CA THR A 83 -5.94 -2.93 -5.23
C THR A 83 -4.65 -2.16 -5.48
N VAL A 84 -4.19 -2.20 -6.73
CA VAL A 84 -3.22 -1.24 -7.30
C VAL A 84 -3.84 -0.47 -8.47
N GLY A 85 -5.17 -0.53 -8.61
CA GLY A 85 -5.93 0.10 -9.69
C GLY A 85 -6.67 -0.92 -10.54
N GLN A 86 -6.47 -0.85 -11.85
CA GLN A 86 -6.98 -1.80 -12.83
C GLN A 86 -5.90 -2.81 -13.22
N ASP A 87 -6.31 -3.96 -13.76
CA ASP A 87 -5.44 -5.04 -14.23
C ASP A 87 -5.26 -5.07 -15.76
N LYS A 88 -5.90 -4.14 -16.50
CA LYS A 88 -5.74 -3.99 -17.94
C LYS A 88 -4.95 -2.73 -18.30
N GLU A 89 -3.81 -2.92 -18.96
CA GLU A 89 -2.96 -1.82 -19.40
C GLU A 89 -3.66 -0.96 -20.46
N CYS A 90 -3.63 0.35 -20.26
CA CYS A 90 -4.08 1.35 -21.23
C CYS A 90 -3.48 2.73 -20.89
N LYS A 91 -3.80 3.75 -21.69
CA LYS A 91 -3.34 5.13 -21.43
C LYS A 91 -3.70 5.65 -20.03
N MET A 92 -4.82 5.22 -19.46
CA MET A 92 -5.22 5.60 -18.11
C MET A 92 -4.51 4.79 -17.03
N TRP A 93 -4.13 3.54 -17.32
CA TRP A 93 -3.59 2.58 -16.35
C TRP A 93 -2.25 2.02 -16.84
N PRO A 94 -1.17 2.82 -16.83
CA PRO A 94 0.13 2.42 -17.36
C PRO A 94 0.87 1.38 -16.50
N TYR A 95 0.42 1.16 -15.26
CA TYR A 95 1.05 0.24 -14.31
C TYR A 95 0.20 -1.00 -13.98
N ALA A 96 -0.81 -1.30 -14.80
CA ALA A 96 -1.79 -2.36 -14.56
C ALA A 96 -1.17 -3.76 -14.39
N GLN A 97 -0.04 -4.02 -15.04
CA GLN A 97 0.76 -5.25 -14.88
C GLN A 97 1.20 -5.55 -13.44
N THR A 98 1.17 -4.55 -12.55
CA THR A 98 1.41 -4.75 -11.10
C THR A 98 0.39 -5.73 -10.51
N ALA A 99 -0.85 -5.74 -11.02
CA ALA A 99 -1.89 -6.69 -10.60
C ALA A 99 -1.49 -8.15 -10.84
N ASP A 100 -0.78 -8.45 -11.93
CA ASP A 100 -0.30 -9.80 -12.23
C ASP A 100 0.77 -10.26 -11.24
N ALA A 101 1.68 -9.36 -10.87
CA ALA A 101 2.67 -9.65 -9.84
C ALA A 101 2.03 -9.88 -8.46
N VAL A 102 0.98 -9.12 -8.11
CA VAL A 102 0.19 -9.33 -6.88
C VAL A 102 -0.46 -10.72 -6.88
N LYS A 103 -1.09 -11.12 -8.00
CA LYS A 103 -1.68 -12.46 -8.17
C LYS A 103 -0.61 -13.56 -8.07
N ALA A 104 0.56 -13.36 -8.68
CA ALA A 104 1.67 -14.31 -8.63
C ALA A 104 2.28 -14.46 -7.23
N MET A 105 2.14 -13.45 -6.35
CA MET A 105 2.51 -13.53 -4.93
C MET A 105 1.43 -14.24 -4.08
N GLY A 106 0.37 -14.77 -4.69
CA GLY A 106 -0.69 -15.51 -4.00
C GLY A 106 -1.76 -14.62 -3.35
N CYS A 107 -1.80 -13.34 -3.70
CA CYS A 107 -2.78 -12.38 -3.19
C CYS A 107 -3.89 -12.13 -4.23
N LYS A 108 -5.01 -11.56 -3.79
CA LYS A 108 -6.13 -11.23 -4.66
C LYS A 108 -6.10 -9.74 -5.02
N HIS A 109 -5.88 -9.45 -6.31
CA HIS A 109 -6.09 -8.11 -6.83
C HIS A 109 -7.58 -7.85 -7.04
N VAL A 110 -8.06 -6.70 -6.59
CA VAL A 110 -9.43 -6.22 -6.83
C VAL A 110 -9.36 -4.94 -7.65
N ASN A 111 -9.98 -4.93 -8.82
CA ASN A 111 -10.01 -3.76 -9.68
C ASN A 111 -10.81 -2.64 -9.00
N LYS A 112 -10.21 -1.45 -8.93
CA LYS A 112 -10.80 -0.23 -8.38
C LYS A 112 -10.42 0.98 -9.23
N ASP A 113 -11.36 1.89 -9.39
CA ASP A 113 -11.09 3.18 -10.02
C ASP A 113 -10.39 4.15 -9.06
N VAL A 114 -9.91 5.27 -9.59
CA VAL A 114 -9.04 6.22 -8.87
C VAL A 114 -9.66 6.84 -7.61
N GLU A 115 -10.98 6.98 -7.59
CA GLU A 115 -11.73 7.56 -6.47
C GLU A 115 -12.14 6.50 -5.42
N GLU A 116 -11.79 5.23 -5.65
CA GLU A 116 -12.16 4.11 -4.77
C GLU A 116 -10.98 3.60 -3.94
N ALA A 117 -11.32 2.92 -2.84
CA ALA A 117 -10.41 2.07 -2.08
C ALA A 117 -10.97 0.64 -1.98
N HIS A 118 -10.08 -0.33 -1.78
CA HIS A 118 -10.44 -1.70 -1.43
C HIS A 118 -10.13 -1.95 0.06
N VAL A 119 -11.04 -2.65 0.75
CA VAL A 119 -10.92 -2.99 2.16
C VAL A 119 -10.88 -4.51 2.30
N ASP A 120 -9.75 -5.04 2.75
CA ASP A 120 -9.62 -6.41 3.25
C ASP A 120 -9.86 -6.40 4.77
N VAL A 121 -11.10 -6.69 5.15
CA VAL A 121 -11.54 -6.70 6.55
C VAL A 121 -10.77 -7.74 7.38
N LYS A 122 -10.42 -8.88 6.79
CA LYS A 122 -9.73 -9.98 7.48
C LYS A 122 -8.32 -9.55 7.92
N ASN A 123 -7.61 -8.83 7.06
CA ASN A 123 -6.26 -8.34 7.36
C ASN A 123 -6.22 -6.90 7.87
N LYS A 124 -7.39 -6.25 8.02
CA LYS A 124 -7.52 -4.81 8.29
C LYS A 124 -6.64 -3.95 7.37
N LEU A 125 -6.64 -4.28 6.08
CA LEU A 125 -5.83 -3.62 5.07
C LEU A 125 -6.72 -2.80 4.14
N VAL A 126 -6.40 -1.52 3.98
CA VAL A 126 -7.10 -0.61 3.07
C VAL A 126 -6.13 -0.13 2.01
N THR A 127 -6.52 -0.24 0.74
CA THR A 127 -5.64 0.12 -0.39
C THR A 127 -6.35 0.97 -1.44
N THR A 128 -5.62 1.90 -2.07
CA THR A 128 -6.11 2.67 -3.22
C THR A 128 -5.01 2.89 -4.24
N CYS A 129 -5.36 3.06 -5.51
CA CYS A 129 -4.39 3.11 -6.60
C CYS A 129 -3.64 4.45 -6.72
N ALA A 130 -4.23 5.56 -6.24
CA ALA A 130 -3.65 6.91 -6.35
C ALA A 130 -2.96 7.17 -7.71
N PHE A 131 -1.65 7.41 -7.73
CA PHE A 131 -0.87 7.69 -8.95
C PHE A 131 -0.45 6.46 -9.76
N MET A 132 -1.05 5.27 -9.54
CA MET A 132 -0.90 4.13 -10.45
C MET A 132 -1.67 4.33 -11.78
N CYS A 133 -2.40 5.44 -11.89
CA CYS A 133 -3.16 5.85 -13.06
C CYS A 133 -2.85 7.30 -13.47
N ASN A 134 -3.21 7.63 -14.71
CA ASN A 134 -3.20 8.98 -15.24
C ASN A 134 -4.55 9.66 -14.98
N ALA A 135 -4.74 10.18 -13.78
CA ALA A 135 -5.96 10.87 -13.34
C ALA A 135 -5.68 12.30 -12.86
N PRO A 136 -6.69 13.19 -12.90
CA PRO A 136 -6.62 14.49 -12.26
C PRO A 136 -6.33 14.37 -10.75
N ILE A 137 -5.55 15.31 -10.21
CA ILE A 137 -5.13 15.28 -8.81
C ILE A 137 -6.29 15.28 -7.80
N HIS A 138 -7.41 15.93 -8.11
CA HIS A 138 -8.58 15.94 -7.22
C HIS A 138 -9.18 14.54 -7.05
N LYS A 139 -9.24 13.75 -8.13
CA LYS A 139 -9.71 12.36 -8.06
C LYS A 139 -8.78 11.47 -7.22
N VAL A 140 -7.47 11.68 -7.38
CA VAL A 140 -6.46 10.99 -6.56
C VAL A 140 -6.61 11.38 -5.09
N PHE A 141 -6.85 12.67 -4.80
CA PHE A 141 -7.12 13.15 -3.46
C PHE A 141 -8.37 12.51 -2.86
N ASP A 142 -9.46 12.42 -3.61
CA ASP A 142 -10.72 11.81 -3.17
C ASP A 142 -10.53 10.33 -2.82
N GLY A 143 -9.86 9.55 -3.69
CA GLY A 143 -9.57 8.13 -3.42
C GLY A 143 -8.64 7.89 -2.22
N VAL A 144 -7.62 8.74 -2.05
CA VAL A 144 -6.77 8.71 -0.84
C VAL A 144 -7.57 9.09 0.40
N GLY A 145 -8.50 10.05 0.29
CA GLY A 145 -9.42 10.43 1.36
C GLY A 145 -10.29 9.25 1.81
N VAL A 146 -10.87 8.51 0.86
CA VAL A 146 -11.62 7.27 1.14
C VAL A 146 -10.73 6.25 1.84
N MET A 147 -9.50 6.01 1.35
CA MET A 147 -8.56 5.09 1.99
C MET A 147 -8.27 5.48 3.45
N VAL A 148 -8.05 6.77 3.73
CA VAL A 148 -7.82 7.25 5.10
C VAL A 148 -9.05 7.02 5.97
N GLN A 149 -10.25 7.39 5.49
CA GLN A 149 -11.50 7.22 6.23
C GLN A 149 -11.78 5.75 6.56
N GLU A 150 -11.63 4.84 5.60
CA GLU A 150 -11.82 3.41 5.82
C GLU A 150 -10.77 2.83 6.77
N THR A 151 -9.51 3.30 6.71
CA THR A 151 -8.47 2.88 7.66
C THR A 151 -8.85 3.26 9.09
N LEU A 152 -9.36 4.48 9.30
CA LEU A 152 -9.78 4.97 10.62
C LEU A 152 -11.01 4.22 11.17
N LYS A 153 -11.92 3.72 10.31
CA LYS A 153 -13.07 2.91 10.73
C LYS A 153 -12.67 1.53 11.29
N LEU A 154 -11.47 1.06 10.99
CA LEU A 154 -10.94 -0.25 11.41
C LEU A 154 -10.00 -0.17 12.62
N ALA A 155 -9.67 1.06 13.05
CA ALA A 155 -8.73 1.36 14.14
C ALA A 155 -9.35 1.06 15.50
#